data_AF-A0A6C0E805-F1
#
_entry.id   AF-A0A6C0E805-F1
#
_cell.length_a   1.000
_cell.length_b   1.000
_cell.length_c   1.000
_cell.angle_alpha   90.00
_cell.angle_beta   90.00
_cell.angle_gamma   90.00
#
_symmetry.space_group_name_H-M   'P 1'
#
loop_
_entity.id
_entity.type
_entity.pdbx_description
1 polymer ?
#
loop_
_entity_poly.entity_id
_entity_poly.type
_entity_poly.pdbx_seq_one_letter_code
_entity_poly.pdbx_strand_id
1 'polypeptide(L)'
;MYSGETLVKIIRSDKCHNDFVYKTGFNILNKPFQPKGSCVSGGFYYTNMNNVHNYYSYGELIVIIKIPDDALVVQDSDKTCGEKWRTDQIILCEEYPLFDVKTIEKFNLKITPDYLKYTSIHGHVNVLEWLFNSGLPLNYSEDAMDYASAYGHLVVLECWKNSKLRLKYSEKAMDHASMNGHQNVLEWWCKSGLCLKYSEKAMGLASMNNHINVLEWWKNSGLLLKYLEFALHSATMNGHLDVLKWWLNSGLSLKYDYNILMYNVCKNKNKQVDVLEWWKNSGLQFRYS
;
A
#
# COMPACT_ATOMS: atom_id res chain seq x y z
N MET A 1 21.49 -13.36 -26.66
CA MET A 1 20.43 -12.36 -26.36
C MET A 1 19.58 -12.22 -27.61
N TYR A 2 18.25 -12.27 -27.48
CA TYR A 2 17.33 -12.10 -28.60
C TYR A 2 17.48 -10.69 -29.19
N SER A 3 18.02 -10.60 -30.40
CA SER A 3 18.17 -9.34 -31.11
C SER A 3 16.79 -8.79 -31.47
N GLY A 4 16.35 -7.72 -30.80
CA GLY A 4 15.16 -6.95 -31.18
C GLY A 4 14.12 -6.72 -30.08
N GLU A 5 14.20 -7.40 -28.93
CA GLU A 5 13.27 -7.13 -27.82
C GLU A 5 13.64 -5.84 -27.06
N THR A 6 12.64 -4.99 -26.79
CA THR A 6 12.83 -3.83 -25.91
C THR A 6 12.91 -4.31 -24.47
N LEU A 7 14.08 -4.10 -23.87
CA LEU A 7 14.33 -4.38 -22.46
C LEU A 7 13.91 -3.18 -21.62
N VAL A 8 13.28 -3.45 -20.49
CA VAL A 8 12.77 -2.44 -19.58
C VAL A 8 13.01 -2.76 -18.13
N LYS A 9 13.01 -1.71 -17.33
CA LYS A 9 13.04 -1.78 -15.88
C LYS A 9 11.97 -0.85 -15.31
N ILE A 10 11.21 -1.36 -14.34
CA ILE A 10 10.39 -0.51 -13.47
C ILE A 10 11.26 -0.01 -12.33
N ILE A 11 11.27 1.31 -12.12
CA ILE A 11 11.97 1.96 -11.00
C ILE A 11 11.05 2.94 -10.30
N ARG A 12 11.35 3.19 -9.03
CA ARG A 12 10.74 4.26 -8.26
C ARG A 12 11.23 5.62 -8.72
N SER A 13 10.42 6.65 -8.49
CA SER A 13 10.71 8.04 -8.85
C SER A 13 11.95 8.60 -8.15
N ASP A 14 12.30 8.09 -6.97
CA ASP A 14 13.53 8.41 -6.25
C ASP A 14 14.77 7.68 -6.80
N LYS A 15 14.60 6.85 -7.82
CA LYS A 15 15.62 6.01 -8.46
C LYS A 15 16.40 5.14 -7.48
N CYS A 16 15.82 4.82 -6.33
CA CYS A 16 16.46 4.00 -5.30
C CYS A 16 15.90 2.57 -5.29
N HIS A 17 16.80 1.58 -5.23
CA HIS A 17 16.44 0.17 -5.09
C HIS A 17 17.52 -0.58 -4.29
N ASN A 18 17.17 -1.15 -3.14
CA ASN A 18 18.07 -1.94 -2.27
C ASN A 18 19.45 -1.28 -2.05
N ASP A 19 19.42 -0.02 -1.59
CA ASP A 19 20.58 0.86 -1.32
C ASP A 19 21.37 1.31 -2.55
N PHE A 20 20.93 0.99 -3.75
CA PHE A 20 21.51 1.51 -4.99
C PHE A 20 20.67 2.66 -5.54
N VAL A 21 21.34 3.77 -5.90
CA VAL A 21 20.71 4.92 -6.55
C VAL A 21 21.13 4.94 -8.02
N TYR A 22 20.17 4.72 -8.93
CA TYR A 22 20.44 4.72 -10.36
C TYR A 22 20.71 6.14 -10.88
N LYS A 23 21.61 6.21 -11.86
CA LYS A 23 21.85 7.39 -12.69
C LYS A 23 21.35 7.11 -14.10
N THR A 24 20.90 8.15 -14.81
CA THR A 24 20.65 8.03 -16.25
C THR A 24 21.96 7.71 -16.96
N GLY A 25 21.92 6.83 -17.97
CA GLY A 25 23.12 6.26 -18.59
C GLY A 25 23.67 5.05 -17.83
N PHE A 26 24.99 4.91 -17.81
CA PHE A 26 25.69 3.72 -17.34
C PHE A 26 25.65 3.55 -15.80
N ASN A 27 25.35 2.35 -15.34
CA ASN A 27 25.36 1.95 -13.94
C ASN A 27 26.06 0.60 -13.79
N ILE A 28 26.86 0.47 -12.75
CA ILE A 28 27.55 -0.77 -12.36
C ILE A 28 27.25 -1.10 -10.91
N LEU A 29 27.08 -2.40 -10.64
CA LEU A 29 26.75 -2.91 -9.31
C LEU A 29 27.88 -2.61 -8.32
N ASN A 30 27.52 -2.09 -7.15
CA ASN A 30 28.47 -1.76 -6.07
C ASN A 30 28.71 -2.91 -5.08
N LYS A 31 28.16 -4.10 -5.37
CA LYS A 31 28.24 -5.33 -4.56
C LYS A 31 28.61 -6.50 -5.50
N PRO A 32 29.11 -7.63 -4.97
CA PRO A 32 29.39 -8.81 -5.80
C PRO A 32 28.14 -9.30 -6.54
N PHE A 33 28.28 -9.59 -7.83
CA PHE A 33 27.21 -10.16 -8.63
C PHE A 33 26.85 -11.57 -8.13
N GLN A 34 25.57 -11.84 -7.92
CA GLN A 34 25.07 -13.14 -7.45
C GLN A 34 24.45 -13.92 -8.62
N PRO A 35 25.16 -14.88 -9.22
CA PRO A 35 24.68 -15.61 -10.40
C PRO A 35 23.70 -16.73 -10.06
N LYS A 36 23.54 -17.09 -8.78
CA LYS A 36 22.71 -18.22 -8.32
C LYS A 36 21.62 -17.76 -7.35
N GLY A 37 20.53 -18.51 -7.32
CA GLY A 37 19.37 -18.26 -6.46
C GLY A 37 18.27 -17.46 -7.16
N SER A 38 17.13 -17.32 -6.49
CA SER A 38 15.96 -16.57 -6.96
C SER A 38 15.74 -15.37 -6.05
N CYS A 39 15.45 -14.21 -6.65
CA CYS A 39 15.14 -12.98 -5.90
C CYS A 39 16.24 -12.61 -4.87
N VAL A 40 17.50 -12.95 -5.16
CA VAL A 40 18.64 -12.60 -4.31
C VAL A 40 19.07 -11.16 -4.54
N SER A 41 19.65 -10.54 -3.52
CA SER A 41 20.36 -9.27 -3.64
C SER A 41 21.64 -9.43 -4.48
N GLY A 42 22.13 -8.34 -5.08
CA GLY A 42 23.37 -8.39 -5.88
C GLY A 42 23.18 -8.55 -7.39
N GLY A 43 22.16 -7.89 -7.96
CA GLY A 43 22.00 -7.74 -9.40
C GLY A 43 20.91 -6.71 -9.74
N PHE A 44 21.07 -6.02 -10.86
CA PHE A 44 20.03 -5.15 -11.43
C PHE A 44 19.00 -5.99 -12.16
N TYR A 45 17.80 -6.06 -11.61
CA TYR A 45 16.68 -6.78 -12.22
C TYR A 45 16.06 -5.97 -13.36
N TYR A 46 15.76 -6.64 -14.47
CA TYR A 46 15.04 -6.11 -15.61
C TYR A 46 14.20 -7.19 -16.30
N THR A 47 13.34 -6.78 -17.23
CA THR A 47 12.44 -7.67 -17.98
C THR A 47 12.29 -7.16 -19.42
N ASN A 48 11.42 -7.80 -20.20
CA ASN A 48 11.00 -7.35 -21.53
C ASN A 48 9.57 -6.79 -21.50
N MET A 49 9.17 -6.12 -22.58
CA MET A 49 7.87 -5.47 -22.64
C MET A 49 6.68 -6.45 -22.48
N ASN A 50 6.83 -7.70 -22.90
CA ASN A 50 5.78 -8.72 -22.77
C ASN A 50 5.49 -9.09 -21.31
N ASN A 51 6.48 -8.98 -20.43
CA ASN A 51 6.38 -9.36 -19.01
C ASN A 51 6.27 -8.15 -18.05
N VAL A 52 6.40 -6.91 -18.54
CA VAL A 52 6.44 -5.70 -17.69
C VAL A 52 5.21 -5.54 -16.79
N HIS A 53 4.05 -6.03 -17.22
CA HIS A 53 2.80 -5.93 -16.49
C HIS A 53 2.77 -6.69 -15.15
N ASN A 54 3.71 -7.60 -14.93
CA ASN A 54 3.86 -8.31 -13.67
C ASN A 54 4.68 -7.51 -12.63
N TYR A 55 5.24 -6.37 -13.02
CA TYR A 55 6.16 -5.58 -12.20
C TYR A 55 5.69 -4.14 -11.96
N TYR A 56 4.44 -3.80 -12.29
CA TYR A 56 3.88 -2.45 -12.05
C TYR A 56 3.88 -2.02 -10.58
N SER A 57 3.94 -2.98 -9.65
CA SER A 57 4.03 -2.72 -8.21
C SER A 57 5.40 -2.21 -7.73
N TYR A 58 6.42 -2.26 -8.57
CA TYR A 58 7.81 -2.00 -8.17
C TYR A 58 8.25 -0.54 -8.36
N GLY A 59 7.41 0.35 -8.90
CA GLY A 59 7.71 1.77 -9.04
C GLY A 59 6.81 2.50 -10.03
N GLU A 60 7.10 3.77 -10.25
CA GLU A 60 6.24 4.69 -11.01
C GLU A 60 6.83 5.06 -12.39
N LEU A 61 8.02 4.56 -12.74
CA LEU A 61 8.68 4.81 -14.02
C LEU A 61 8.94 3.50 -14.76
N ILE A 62 8.63 3.45 -16.05
CA ILE A 62 9.14 2.45 -16.98
C ILE A 62 10.33 3.02 -17.72
N VAL A 63 11.47 2.34 -17.65
CA VAL A 63 12.74 2.79 -18.22
C VAL A 63 13.19 1.81 -19.28
N ILE A 64 13.40 2.29 -20.51
CA ILE A 64 14.07 1.52 -21.56
C ILE A 64 15.54 1.41 -21.19
N ILE A 65 16.07 0.20 -21.28
CA ILE A 65 17.46 -0.09 -20.91
C ILE A 65 18.24 -0.75 -22.03
N LYS A 66 19.56 -0.68 -21.91
CA LYS A 66 20.50 -1.50 -22.67
C LYS A 66 21.43 -2.23 -21.71
N ILE A 67 21.84 -3.43 -22.12
CA ILE A 67 22.81 -4.24 -21.38
C ILE A 67 24.13 -4.15 -22.14
N PRO A 68 25.23 -3.72 -21.49
CA PRO A 68 26.56 -3.74 -22.09
C PRO A 68 26.98 -5.16 -22.54
N ASP A 69 27.77 -5.26 -23.61
CA ASP A 69 28.19 -6.56 -24.16
C ASP A 69 29.08 -7.36 -23.20
N ASP A 70 29.81 -6.67 -22.32
CA ASP A 70 30.68 -7.24 -21.29
C ASP A 70 29.96 -7.51 -19.95
N ALA A 71 28.66 -7.19 -19.86
CA ALA A 71 27.90 -7.38 -18.64
C ALA A 71 27.65 -8.87 -18.34
N LEU A 72 27.75 -9.24 -17.06
CA LEU A 72 27.29 -10.52 -16.57
C LEU A 72 25.77 -10.53 -16.58
N VAL A 73 25.15 -11.57 -17.15
CA VAL A 73 23.70 -11.71 -17.23
C VAL A 73 23.27 -13.10 -16.82
N VAL A 74 22.23 -13.19 -15.99
CA VAL A 74 21.55 -14.45 -15.68
C VAL A 74 20.04 -14.27 -15.75
N GLN A 75 19.33 -15.22 -16.36
CA GLN A 75 17.88 -15.29 -16.26
C GLN A 75 17.53 -15.82 -14.86
N ASP A 76 16.64 -15.14 -14.14
CA ASP A 76 16.20 -15.62 -12.83
C ASP A 76 15.40 -16.92 -13.00
N SER A 77 15.67 -17.91 -12.15
CA SER A 77 15.00 -19.22 -12.24
C SER A 77 13.55 -19.15 -11.77
N ASP A 78 13.18 -18.15 -10.97
CA ASP A 78 11.81 -17.92 -10.53
C ASP A 78 11.01 -17.19 -11.61
N LYS A 79 10.05 -17.93 -12.17
CA LYS A 79 9.12 -17.47 -13.19
C LYS A 79 7.70 -17.22 -12.64
N THR A 80 7.50 -17.23 -11.32
CA THR A 80 6.16 -17.04 -10.72
C THR A 80 5.50 -15.73 -11.13
N CYS A 81 6.30 -14.66 -11.27
CA CYS A 81 5.88 -13.34 -11.72
C CYS A 81 6.25 -13.06 -13.20
N GLY A 82 6.51 -14.09 -14.01
CA GLY A 82 6.98 -13.93 -15.38
C GLY A 82 8.51 -13.83 -15.48
N GLU A 83 8.98 -13.59 -16.70
CA GLU A 83 10.41 -13.65 -17.00
C GLU A 83 11.14 -12.38 -16.57
N LYS A 84 12.23 -12.55 -15.82
CA LYS A 84 13.14 -11.48 -15.41
C LYS A 84 14.59 -11.93 -15.52
N TRP A 85 15.46 -10.97 -15.75
CA TRP A 85 16.91 -11.16 -15.83
C TRP A 85 17.59 -10.27 -14.81
N ARG A 86 18.83 -10.63 -14.48
CA ARG A 86 19.71 -9.89 -13.58
C ARG A 86 21.02 -9.65 -14.26
N THR A 87 21.60 -8.48 -14.01
CA THR A 87 22.90 -8.11 -14.51
C THR A 87 23.71 -7.29 -13.51
N ASP A 88 25.02 -7.25 -13.67
CA ASP A 88 25.91 -6.38 -12.90
C ASP A 88 26.08 -4.99 -13.53
N GLN A 89 25.74 -4.82 -14.81
CA GLN A 89 25.84 -3.54 -15.52
C GLN A 89 24.56 -3.23 -16.31
N ILE A 90 24.08 -1.99 -16.25
CA ILE A 90 22.85 -1.57 -16.93
C ILE A 90 22.95 -0.12 -17.39
N ILE A 91 22.47 0.16 -18.60
CA ILE A 91 22.38 1.51 -19.14
C ILE A 91 20.90 1.93 -19.13
N LEU A 92 20.55 2.93 -18.34
CA LEU A 92 19.22 3.55 -18.39
C LEU A 92 19.16 4.56 -19.54
N CYS A 93 18.27 4.33 -20.50
CA CYS A 93 18.15 5.16 -21.70
C CYS A 93 17.03 6.20 -21.55
N GLU A 94 15.79 5.79 -21.77
CA GLU A 94 14.62 6.68 -21.79
C GLU A 94 13.67 6.32 -20.66
N GLU A 95 13.16 7.33 -19.96
CA GLU A 95 12.28 7.17 -18.80
C GLU A 95 10.88 7.69 -19.12
N TYR A 96 9.86 6.92 -18.77
CA TYR A 96 8.46 7.26 -19.00
C TYR A 96 7.66 7.08 -17.70
N PRO A 97 6.75 8.00 -17.34
CA PRO A 97 5.82 7.79 -16.25
C PRO A 97 4.94 6.57 -16.55
N LEU A 98 4.92 5.60 -15.65
CA LEU A 98 4.20 4.34 -15.86
C LEU A 98 2.68 4.58 -15.93
N PHE A 99 2.17 5.47 -15.09
CA PHE A 99 0.77 5.87 -15.00
C PHE A 99 0.52 7.15 -15.80
N ASP A 100 0.75 7.07 -17.11
CA ASP A 100 0.48 8.15 -18.06
C ASP A 100 -0.12 7.59 -19.35
N VAL A 101 -1.10 8.32 -19.91
CA VAL A 101 -1.84 7.90 -21.10
C VAL A 101 -0.91 7.71 -22.30
N LYS A 102 0.07 8.61 -22.50
CA LYS A 102 0.99 8.52 -23.64
C LYS A 102 1.91 7.33 -23.48
N THR A 103 2.31 6.98 -22.26
CA THR A 103 3.07 5.76 -21.98
C THR A 103 2.27 4.50 -22.29
N ILE A 104 0.99 4.46 -21.88
CA ILE A 104 0.09 3.35 -22.19
C ILE A 104 0.01 3.15 -23.70
N GLU A 105 -0.28 4.22 -24.45
CA GLU A 105 -0.41 4.18 -25.91
C GLU A 105 0.89 3.81 -26.60
N LYS A 106 2.02 4.40 -26.16
CA LYS A 106 3.35 4.17 -26.76
C LYS A 106 3.78 2.72 -26.69
N PHE A 107 3.54 2.05 -25.56
CA PHE A 107 3.99 0.69 -25.32
C PHE A 107 2.88 -0.36 -25.44
N ASN A 108 1.65 0.07 -25.77
CA ASN A 108 0.45 -0.75 -25.73
C ASN A 108 0.36 -1.54 -24.41
N LEU A 109 0.50 -0.83 -23.29
CA LEU A 109 0.60 -1.44 -21.97
C LEU A 109 -0.66 -2.25 -21.65
N LYS A 110 -0.47 -3.48 -21.16
CA LYS A 110 -1.56 -4.31 -20.68
C LYS A 110 -2.13 -3.72 -19.40
N ILE A 111 -3.41 -3.38 -19.43
CA ILE A 111 -4.14 -2.87 -18.27
C ILE A 111 -4.64 -4.04 -17.42
N THR A 112 -3.93 -4.32 -16.32
CA THR A 112 -4.26 -5.37 -15.37
C THR A 112 -5.03 -4.81 -14.16
N PRO A 113 -5.66 -5.66 -13.33
CA PRO A 113 -6.21 -5.22 -12.05
C PRO A 113 -5.17 -4.49 -11.18
N ASP A 114 -3.91 -4.95 -11.19
CA ASP A 114 -2.81 -4.28 -10.50
C ASP A 114 -2.52 -2.90 -11.09
N TYR A 115 -2.54 -2.73 -12.41
CA TYR A 115 -2.35 -1.41 -13.02
C TYR A 115 -3.40 -0.41 -12.51
N LEU A 116 -4.68 -0.79 -12.50
CA LEU A 116 -5.76 0.05 -11.97
C LEU A 116 -5.64 0.29 -10.47
N LYS A 117 -5.25 -0.72 -9.70
CA LYS A 117 -4.96 -0.59 -8.26
C LYS A 117 -3.87 0.46 -8.00
N TYR A 118 -2.72 0.37 -8.69
CA TYR A 118 -1.62 1.32 -8.47
C TYR A 118 -1.94 2.71 -9.04
N THR A 119 -2.69 2.79 -10.15
CA THR A 119 -3.25 4.06 -10.65
C THR A 119 -4.11 4.74 -9.57
N SER A 120 -4.95 3.97 -8.87
CA SER A 120 -5.74 4.45 -7.73
C SER A 120 -4.90 4.81 -6.50
N ILE A 121 -3.90 4.00 -6.15
CA ILE A 121 -2.98 4.24 -5.00
C ILE A 121 -2.21 5.55 -5.16
N HIS A 122 -1.81 5.90 -6.38
CA HIS A 122 -1.01 7.07 -6.66
C HIS A 122 -1.83 8.30 -7.07
N GLY A 123 -3.16 8.18 -7.13
CA GLY A 123 -4.04 9.31 -7.39
C GLY A 123 -4.09 9.77 -8.86
N HIS A 124 -3.77 8.91 -9.83
CA HIS A 124 -3.70 9.26 -11.26
C HIS A 124 -5.10 9.32 -11.92
N VAL A 125 -5.89 10.32 -11.53
CA VAL A 125 -7.29 10.51 -11.97
C VAL A 125 -7.41 10.65 -13.49
N ASN A 126 -6.50 11.39 -14.14
CA ASN A 126 -6.49 11.59 -15.59
C ASN A 126 -6.38 10.26 -16.36
N VAL A 127 -5.60 9.31 -15.85
CA VAL A 127 -5.47 7.97 -16.45
C VAL A 127 -6.74 7.16 -16.25
N LEU A 128 -7.36 7.22 -15.06
CA LEU A 128 -8.63 6.52 -14.80
C LEU A 128 -9.76 7.05 -15.69
N GLU A 129 -9.89 8.37 -15.80
CA GLU A 129 -10.88 9.01 -16.68
C GLU A 129 -10.68 8.59 -18.13
N TRP A 130 -9.44 8.58 -18.61
CA TRP A 130 -9.14 8.10 -19.96
C TRP A 130 -9.51 6.63 -20.13
N LEU A 131 -9.11 5.76 -19.18
CA LEU A 131 -9.43 4.32 -19.23
C LEU A 131 -10.95 4.07 -19.26
N PHE A 132 -11.73 4.77 -18.44
CA PHE A 132 -13.18 4.63 -18.39
C PHE A 132 -13.88 5.08 -19.69
N ASN A 133 -13.27 6.00 -20.45
CA ASN A 133 -13.80 6.50 -21.72
C ASN A 133 -13.16 5.85 -22.96
N SER A 134 -12.11 5.03 -22.79
CA SER A 134 -11.36 4.42 -23.89
C SER A 134 -12.11 3.32 -24.66
N GLY A 135 -13.16 2.74 -24.06
CA GLY A 135 -13.81 1.54 -24.58
C GLY A 135 -13.01 0.24 -24.42
N LEU A 136 -11.84 0.28 -23.76
CA LEU A 136 -11.05 -0.90 -23.47
C LEU A 136 -11.78 -1.83 -22.48
N PRO A 137 -11.67 -3.16 -22.63
CA PRO A 137 -12.18 -4.08 -21.63
C PRO A 137 -11.36 -3.97 -20.34
N LEU A 138 -11.95 -3.43 -19.29
CA LEU A 138 -11.29 -3.26 -18.00
C LEU A 138 -11.60 -4.42 -17.05
N ASN A 139 -10.54 -5.08 -16.57
CA ASN A 139 -10.62 -6.01 -15.45
C ASN A 139 -10.08 -5.35 -14.19
N TYR A 140 -10.88 -5.35 -13.12
CA TYR A 140 -10.57 -4.71 -11.84
C TYR A 140 -11.20 -5.48 -10.68
N SER A 141 -10.58 -5.36 -9.51
CA SER A 141 -11.02 -5.92 -8.24
C SER A 141 -11.42 -4.80 -7.26
N GLU A 142 -11.81 -5.20 -6.04
CA GLU A 142 -12.13 -4.29 -4.94
C GLU A 142 -10.93 -3.42 -4.53
N ASP A 143 -9.70 -3.90 -4.78
CA ASP A 143 -8.45 -3.22 -4.42
C ASP A 143 -8.39 -1.77 -4.93
N ALA A 144 -8.92 -1.47 -6.12
CA ALA A 144 -8.83 -0.11 -6.67
C ALA A 144 -9.52 0.93 -5.77
N MET A 145 -10.74 0.66 -5.28
CA MET A 145 -11.47 1.58 -4.39
C MET A 145 -11.04 1.42 -2.93
N ASP A 146 -10.69 0.20 -2.51
CA ASP A 146 -10.19 -0.06 -1.16
C ASP A 146 -8.89 0.71 -0.90
N TYR A 147 -7.94 0.67 -1.85
CA TYR A 147 -6.69 1.40 -1.72
C TYR A 147 -6.83 2.90 -2.02
N ALA A 148 -7.72 3.34 -2.93
CA ALA A 148 -8.03 4.77 -3.04
C ALA A 148 -8.51 5.35 -1.69
N SER A 149 -9.30 4.58 -0.94
CA SER A 149 -9.74 4.95 0.41
C SER A 149 -8.57 4.93 1.41
N ALA A 150 -7.74 3.88 1.35
CA ALA A 150 -6.59 3.74 2.22
C ALA A 150 -5.55 4.87 2.06
N TYR A 151 -5.43 5.47 0.89
CA TYR A 151 -4.47 6.54 0.58
C TYR A 151 -5.09 7.96 0.57
N GLY A 152 -6.38 8.09 0.94
CA GLY A 152 -6.99 9.42 1.09
C GLY A 152 -7.44 10.06 -0.22
N HIS A 153 -7.52 9.32 -1.32
CA HIS A 153 -7.76 9.84 -2.67
C HIS A 153 -9.25 10.01 -2.98
N LEU A 154 -9.87 11.05 -2.42
CA LEU A 154 -11.28 11.41 -2.65
C LEU A 154 -11.64 11.59 -4.13
N VAL A 155 -10.77 12.25 -4.91
CA VAL A 155 -11.04 12.50 -6.33
C VAL A 155 -11.06 11.19 -7.13
N VAL A 156 -10.22 10.22 -6.75
CA VAL A 156 -10.24 8.87 -7.35
C VAL A 156 -11.54 8.15 -7.01
N LEU A 157 -11.98 8.21 -5.75
CA LEU A 157 -13.26 7.60 -5.33
C LEU A 157 -14.46 8.20 -6.08
N GLU A 158 -14.48 9.53 -6.24
CA GLU A 158 -15.51 10.22 -7.03
C GLU A 158 -15.45 9.84 -8.52
N CYS A 159 -14.24 9.72 -9.09
CA CYS A 159 -14.04 9.25 -10.46
C CYS A 159 -14.59 7.82 -10.65
N TRP A 160 -14.27 6.89 -9.75
CA TRP A 160 -14.83 5.54 -9.77
C TRP A 160 -16.36 5.55 -9.67
N LYS A 161 -16.93 6.32 -8.74
CA LYS A 161 -18.38 6.45 -8.58
C LYS A 161 -19.07 6.90 -9.87
N ASN A 162 -18.44 7.77 -10.65
CA ASN A 162 -18.97 8.33 -11.89
C ASN A 162 -18.58 7.54 -13.17
N SER A 163 -17.82 6.45 -13.03
CA SER A 163 -17.27 5.66 -14.16
C SER A 163 -18.31 4.89 -15.00
N LYS A 164 -19.56 4.80 -14.55
CA LYS A 164 -20.62 3.90 -15.09
C LYS A 164 -20.29 2.41 -15.02
N LEU A 165 -19.18 2.04 -14.39
CA LEU A 165 -18.79 0.65 -14.14
C LEU A 165 -19.49 0.12 -12.89
N ARG A 166 -19.58 -1.22 -12.78
CA ARG A 166 -20.01 -1.85 -11.53
C ARG A 166 -18.95 -1.60 -10.46
N LEU A 167 -19.32 -0.85 -9.42
CA LEU A 167 -18.41 -0.58 -8.31
C LEU A 167 -18.11 -1.85 -7.51
N LYS A 168 -16.83 -2.06 -7.20
CA LYS A 168 -16.32 -3.16 -6.37
C LYS A 168 -15.49 -2.55 -5.25
N TYR A 169 -15.85 -2.85 -4.02
CA TYR A 169 -15.19 -2.42 -2.80
C TYR A 169 -15.59 -3.33 -1.64
N SER A 170 -14.73 -3.46 -0.65
CA SER A 170 -14.90 -4.32 0.51
C SER A 170 -14.91 -3.51 1.81
N GLU A 171 -14.96 -4.21 2.95
CA GLU A 171 -14.79 -3.59 4.27
C GLU A 171 -13.42 -2.89 4.42
N LYS A 172 -12.41 -3.33 3.65
CA LYS A 172 -11.06 -2.73 3.66
C LYS A 172 -11.08 -1.25 3.31
N ALA A 173 -12.03 -0.77 2.53
CA ALA A 173 -12.13 0.65 2.17
C ALA A 173 -12.23 1.55 3.42
N MET A 174 -13.23 1.30 4.28
CA MET A 174 -13.42 2.08 5.51
C MET A 174 -12.46 1.66 6.62
N ASP A 175 -12.09 0.38 6.69
CA ASP A 175 -11.12 -0.12 7.67
C ASP A 175 -9.74 0.52 7.46
N HIS A 176 -9.24 0.57 6.22
CA HIS A 176 -7.93 1.15 5.92
C HIS A 176 -7.96 2.69 5.88
N ALA A 177 -9.06 3.32 5.49
CA ALA A 177 -9.22 4.76 5.69
C ALA A 177 -9.12 5.13 7.19
N SER A 178 -9.68 4.27 8.06
CA SER A 178 -9.55 4.43 9.51
C SER A 178 -8.12 4.19 10.00
N MET A 179 -7.47 3.15 9.48
CA MET A 179 -6.07 2.82 9.78
C MET A 179 -5.10 3.97 9.48
N ASN A 180 -5.35 4.72 8.41
CA ASN A 180 -4.46 5.79 7.92
C ASN A 180 -4.94 7.21 8.27
N GLY A 181 -5.98 7.33 9.10
CA GLY A 181 -6.40 8.63 9.64
C GLY A 181 -7.25 9.48 8.68
N HIS A 182 -7.76 8.90 7.60
CA HIS A 182 -8.49 9.61 6.53
C HIS A 182 -9.96 9.82 6.88
N GLN A 183 -10.23 10.67 7.87
CA GLN A 183 -11.58 11.06 8.29
C GLN A 183 -12.43 11.60 7.13
N ASN A 184 -11.84 12.38 6.24
CA ASN A 184 -12.51 12.94 5.05
C ASN A 184 -13.02 11.85 4.08
N VAL A 185 -12.28 10.74 3.93
CA VAL A 185 -12.70 9.58 3.14
C VAL A 185 -13.88 8.87 3.80
N LEU A 186 -13.85 8.70 5.13
CA LEU A 186 -14.97 8.11 5.87
C LEU A 186 -16.25 8.95 5.72
N GLU A 187 -16.11 10.28 5.79
CA GLU A 187 -17.21 11.20 5.54
C GLU A 187 -17.74 11.11 4.10
N TRP A 188 -16.85 10.99 3.11
CA TRP A 188 -17.25 10.76 1.71
C TRP A 188 -18.03 9.45 1.57
N TRP A 189 -17.59 8.35 2.19
CA TRP A 189 -18.32 7.09 2.16
C TRP A 189 -19.75 7.27 2.68
N CYS A 190 -19.95 7.92 3.83
CA CYS A 190 -21.28 8.21 4.38
C CYS A 190 -22.15 9.07 3.45
N LYS A 191 -21.56 10.01 2.72
CA LYS A 191 -22.27 10.90 1.78
C LYS A 191 -22.42 10.32 0.37
N SER A 192 -21.73 9.24 0.05
CA SER A 192 -21.62 8.70 -1.30
C SER A 192 -22.94 8.12 -1.83
N GLY A 193 -23.84 7.68 -0.94
CA GLY A 193 -25.02 6.89 -1.28
C GLY A 193 -24.72 5.41 -1.56
N LEU A 194 -23.46 4.98 -1.37
CA LEU A 194 -23.05 3.58 -1.49
C LEU A 194 -23.31 2.80 -0.20
N CYS A 195 -23.39 1.48 -0.31
CA CYS A 195 -23.52 0.60 0.86
C CYS A 195 -22.26 0.73 1.72
N LEU A 196 -22.43 1.06 3.00
CA LEU A 196 -21.31 1.19 3.93
C LEU A 196 -20.84 -0.19 4.38
N LYS A 197 -19.58 -0.52 4.10
CA LYS A 197 -18.93 -1.78 4.48
C LYS A 197 -17.74 -1.46 5.37
N TYR A 198 -17.77 -1.98 6.59
CA TYR A 198 -16.70 -1.84 7.56
C TYR A 198 -16.79 -2.99 8.58
N SER A 199 -15.64 -3.38 9.11
CA SER A 199 -15.54 -4.49 10.06
C SER A 199 -15.26 -3.99 11.47
N GLU A 200 -15.14 -4.91 12.43
CA GLU A 200 -14.73 -4.59 13.79
C GLU A 200 -13.26 -4.12 13.89
N LYS A 201 -12.52 -4.16 12.78
CA LYS A 201 -11.11 -3.73 12.72
C LYS A 201 -10.97 -2.22 12.61
N ALA A 202 -11.94 -1.49 12.06
CA ALA A 202 -11.80 -0.06 11.75
C ALA A 202 -11.31 0.78 12.94
N MET A 203 -12.00 0.73 14.08
CA MET A 203 -11.62 1.47 15.29
C MET A 203 -10.33 0.92 15.92
N GLY A 204 -10.08 -0.39 15.82
CA GLY A 204 -8.84 -1.00 16.30
C GLY A 204 -7.61 -0.54 15.53
N LEU A 205 -7.71 -0.45 14.20
CA LEU A 205 -6.65 0.05 13.33
C LEU A 205 -6.40 1.55 13.51
N ALA A 206 -7.46 2.35 13.73
CA ALA A 206 -7.31 3.76 14.10
C ALA A 206 -6.61 3.92 15.46
N SER A 207 -6.95 3.07 16.43
CA SER A 207 -6.30 3.03 17.76
C SER A 207 -4.82 2.65 17.66
N MET A 208 -4.51 1.66 16.82
CA MET A 208 -3.15 1.19 16.57
C MET A 208 -2.23 2.26 15.99
N ASN A 209 -2.77 3.21 15.21
CA ASN A 209 -2.01 4.26 14.52
C ASN A 209 -2.22 5.67 15.11
N ASN A 210 -2.74 5.77 16.34
CA ASN A 210 -2.92 7.02 17.06
C ASN A 210 -3.86 8.05 16.38
N HIS A 211 -4.89 7.59 15.67
CA HIS A 211 -5.85 8.44 14.96
C HIS A 211 -7.09 8.78 15.80
N ILE A 212 -6.92 9.62 16.83
CA ILE A 212 -8.01 10.04 17.73
C ILE A 212 -9.13 10.76 16.97
N ASN A 213 -8.79 11.57 15.96
CA ASN A 213 -9.78 12.24 15.11
C ASN A 213 -10.72 11.25 14.41
N VAL A 214 -10.21 10.10 13.96
CA VAL A 214 -11.00 9.03 13.36
C VAL A 214 -11.85 8.31 14.40
N LEU A 215 -11.32 8.06 15.61
CA LEU A 215 -12.09 7.48 16.71
C LEU A 215 -13.26 8.37 17.11
N GLU A 216 -13.02 9.67 17.22
CA GLU A 216 -14.05 10.67 17.47
C GLU A 216 -15.08 10.74 16.34
N TRP A 217 -14.62 10.64 15.09
CA TRP A 217 -15.53 10.53 13.94
C TRP A 217 -16.42 9.30 14.04
N TRP A 218 -15.86 8.11 14.32
CA TRP A 218 -16.64 6.89 14.48
C TRP A 218 -17.71 7.05 15.54
N LYS A 219 -17.34 7.55 16.73
CA LYS A 219 -18.25 7.81 17.85
C LYS A 219 -19.43 8.72 17.46
N ASN A 220 -19.18 9.71 16.61
CA ASN A 220 -20.18 10.70 16.20
C ASN A 220 -20.86 10.40 14.85
N SER A 221 -20.45 9.35 14.15
CA SER A 221 -20.91 9.03 12.78
C SER A 221 -22.37 8.57 12.70
N GLY A 222 -22.95 8.12 13.82
CA GLY A 222 -24.26 7.46 13.84
C GLY A 222 -24.23 6.01 13.32
N LEU A 223 -23.05 5.48 12.95
CA LEU A 223 -22.88 4.09 12.53
C LEU A 223 -22.85 3.15 13.74
N LEU A 224 -23.23 1.88 13.53
CA LEU A 224 -23.08 0.86 14.55
C LEU A 224 -21.59 0.69 14.88
N LEU A 225 -21.22 0.99 16.13
CA LEU A 225 -19.86 0.85 16.62
C LEU A 225 -19.53 -0.63 16.85
N LYS A 226 -18.61 -1.16 16.05
CA LYS A 226 -18.09 -2.53 16.18
C LYS A 226 -16.59 -2.45 16.43
N TYR A 227 -16.12 -3.09 17.49
CA TYR A 227 -14.71 -3.12 17.83
C TYR A 227 -14.39 -4.30 18.75
N LEU A 228 -13.17 -4.82 18.61
CA LEU A 228 -12.60 -5.93 19.38
C LEU A 228 -11.64 -5.42 20.46
N GLU A 229 -11.24 -6.33 21.35
CA GLU A 229 -10.22 -6.08 22.38
C GLU A 229 -8.86 -5.61 21.83
N PHE A 230 -8.56 -5.96 20.57
CA PHE A 230 -7.36 -5.54 19.88
C PHE A 230 -7.17 -4.02 19.87
N ALA A 231 -8.23 -3.21 19.92
CA ALA A 231 -8.11 -1.75 19.92
C ALA A 231 -7.28 -1.22 21.10
N LEU A 232 -7.53 -1.70 22.33
CA LEU A 232 -6.78 -1.31 23.52
C LEU A 232 -5.42 -2.01 23.58
N HIS A 233 -5.34 -3.25 23.11
CA HIS A 233 -4.07 -4.00 23.03
C HIS A 233 -3.04 -3.27 22.16
N SER A 234 -3.43 -2.87 20.95
CA SER A 234 -2.54 -2.18 20.01
C SER A 234 -2.12 -0.80 20.51
N ALA A 235 -3.07 -0.01 21.03
CA ALA A 235 -2.76 1.30 21.61
C ALA A 235 -1.74 1.18 22.75
N THR A 236 -1.89 0.14 23.59
CA THR A 236 -0.94 -0.18 24.67
C THR A 236 0.43 -0.59 24.12
N MET A 237 0.46 -1.51 23.15
CA MET A 237 1.71 -1.98 22.52
C MET A 237 2.51 -0.86 21.86
N ASN A 238 1.84 0.10 21.24
CA ASN A 238 2.49 1.22 20.54
C ASN A 238 2.74 2.45 21.43
N GLY A 239 2.36 2.41 22.71
CA GLY A 239 2.58 3.53 23.63
C GLY A 239 1.61 4.70 23.43
N HIS A 240 0.46 4.48 22.80
CA HIS A 240 -0.50 5.53 22.43
C HIS A 240 -1.40 5.91 23.62
N LEU A 241 -0.80 6.60 24.61
CA LEU A 241 -1.46 7.02 25.83
C LEU A 241 -2.73 7.85 25.57
N ASP A 242 -2.70 8.74 24.59
CA ASP A 242 -3.84 9.61 24.30
C ASP A 242 -5.03 8.84 23.71
N VAL A 243 -4.78 7.76 22.95
CA VAL A 243 -5.83 6.83 22.51
C VAL A 243 -6.43 6.08 23.71
N LEU A 244 -5.59 5.64 24.66
CA LEU A 244 -6.08 4.96 25.87
C LEU A 244 -6.97 5.89 26.73
N LYS A 245 -6.53 7.14 26.92
CA LYS A 245 -7.34 8.19 27.56
C LYS A 245 -8.63 8.45 26.79
N TRP A 246 -8.57 8.52 25.47
CA TRP A 246 -9.77 8.70 24.64
C TRP A 246 -10.75 7.55 24.85
N TRP A 247 -10.30 6.29 24.81
CA TRP A 247 -11.17 5.13 25.08
C TRP A 247 -11.79 5.21 26.47
N LEU A 248 -11.02 5.51 27.51
CA LEU A 248 -11.53 5.65 28.88
C LEU A 248 -12.61 6.75 29.00
N ASN A 249 -12.41 7.88 28.31
CA ASN A 249 -13.33 9.02 28.34
C ASN A 249 -14.46 8.92 27.29
N SER A 250 -14.40 7.95 26.38
CA SER A 250 -15.33 7.85 25.26
C SER A 250 -16.76 7.48 25.70
N GLY A 251 -16.89 6.82 26.87
CA GLY A 251 -18.14 6.19 27.33
C GLY A 251 -18.42 4.83 26.67
N LEU A 252 -17.52 4.35 25.80
CA LEU A 252 -17.63 3.04 25.15
C LEU A 252 -17.19 1.92 26.10
N SER A 253 -17.80 0.74 25.94
CA SER A 253 -17.39 -0.44 26.69
C SER A 253 -15.94 -0.80 26.36
N LEU A 254 -15.09 -0.88 27.37
CA LEU A 254 -13.69 -1.26 27.21
C LEU A 254 -13.58 -2.79 27.15
N LYS A 255 -13.10 -3.30 26.02
CA LYS A 255 -12.82 -4.73 25.80
C LYS A 255 -11.32 -4.95 25.87
N TYR A 256 -10.83 -5.74 26.82
CA TYR A 256 -9.41 -6.06 26.91
C TYR A 256 -9.16 -7.34 27.71
N ASP A 257 -8.19 -8.14 27.26
CA ASP A 257 -7.53 -9.16 28.08
C ASP A 257 -6.30 -8.56 28.79
N TYR A 258 -6.28 -8.67 30.12
CA TYR A 258 -5.22 -8.14 30.96
C TYR A 258 -3.88 -8.86 30.83
N ASN A 259 -3.89 -10.20 30.73
CA ASN A 259 -2.67 -10.99 30.63
C ASN A 259 -1.94 -10.67 29.32
N ILE A 260 -2.70 -10.51 28.23
CA ILE A 260 -2.17 -10.09 26.94
C ILE A 260 -1.59 -8.67 27.03
N LEU A 261 -2.29 -7.74 27.68
CA LEU A 261 -1.78 -6.37 27.90
C LEU A 261 -0.46 -6.37 28.67
N MET A 262 -0.38 -7.03 29.83
CA MET A 262 0.82 -7.00 30.67
C MET A 262 2.00 -7.74 30.03
N TYR A 263 1.76 -8.88 29.38
CA TYR A 263 2.79 -9.58 28.63
C TYR A 263 3.41 -8.68 27.57
N ASN A 264 2.57 -8.00 26.79
CA ASN A 264 3.00 -7.13 25.71
C ASN A 264 3.77 -5.91 26.22
N VAL A 265 3.36 -5.37 27.36
CA VAL A 265 4.03 -4.21 27.94
C VAL A 265 5.41 -4.54 28.50
N CYS A 266 5.55 -5.69 29.15
CA CYS A 266 6.82 -6.16 29.68
C CYS A 266 7.89 -6.43 28.60
N LYS A 267 7.45 -6.69 27.36
CA LYS A 267 8.34 -7.01 26.22
C LYS A 267 8.95 -5.76 25.56
N ASN A 268 8.34 -4.57 25.72
CA ASN A 268 8.70 -3.36 24.97
C ASN A 268 9.13 -2.19 25.88
N LYS A 269 10.12 -2.46 26.75
CA LYS A 269 10.51 -1.65 27.91
C LYS A 269 10.83 -0.16 27.65
N ASN A 270 11.20 0.23 26.42
CA ASN A 270 11.75 1.57 26.17
C ASN A 270 10.71 2.65 25.82
N LYS A 271 9.42 2.33 25.66
CA LYS A 271 8.36 3.30 25.26
C LYS A 271 7.10 3.29 26.12
N GLN A 272 7.07 2.57 27.25
CA GLN A 272 5.81 2.19 27.89
C GLN A 272 5.74 2.43 29.41
N VAL A 273 6.67 3.18 30.01
CA VAL A 273 6.58 3.54 31.44
C VAL A 273 5.30 4.33 31.72
N ASP A 274 5.03 5.35 30.89
CA ASP A 274 3.83 6.19 31.04
C ASP A 274 2.53 5.39 30.84
N VAL A 275 2.54 4.43 29.91
CA VAL A 275 1.39 3.55 29.66
C VAL A 275 1.17 2.56 30.79
N LEU A 276 2.23 2.01 31.39
CA LEU A 276 2.13 1.18 32.60
C LEU A 276 1.56 1.97 33.77
N GLU A 277 2.08 3.17 34.00
CA GLU A 277 1.63 4.04 35.07
C GLU A 277 0.16 4.44 34.85
N TRP A 278 -0.21 4.76 33.61
CA TRP A 278 -1.60 5.02 33.27
C TRP A 278 -2.50 3.81 33.53
N TRP A 279 -2.12 2.61 33.10
CA TRP A 279 -2.92 1.40 33.38
C TRP A 279 -3.10 1.17 34.88
N LYS A 280 -2.04 1.34 35.69
CA LYS A 280 -2.10 1.24 37.16
C LYS A 280 -3.03 2.28 37.79
N ASN A 281 -3.03 3.50 37.25
CA ASN A 281 -3.77 4.63 37.80
C ASN A 281 -5.17 4.82 37.19
N SER A 282 -5.51 4.09 36.12
CA SER A 282 -6.76 4.23 35.37
C SER A 282 -8.02 3.82 36.15
N GLY A 283 -7.87 3.06 37.23
CA GLY A 283 -8.99 2.49 37.98
C GLY A 283 -9.71 1.34 37.25
N LEU A 284 -9.20 0.90 36.09
CA LEU A 284 -9.75 -0.24 35.35
C LEU A 284 -9.48 -1.54 36.11
N GLN A 285 -10.55 -2.26 36.46
CA GLN A 285 -10.43 -3.49 37.22
C GLN A 285 -9.73 -4.59 36.41
N PHE A 286 -8.86 -5.34 37.09
CA PHE A 286 -8.25 -6.58 36.61
C PHE A 286 -9.32 -7.66 36.49
N ARG A 287 -10.07 -7.69 35.38
CA ARG A 287 -11.01 -8.78 35.11
C ARG A 287 -10.24 -9.94 34.51
N TYR A 288 -10.01 -10.98 35.31
CA TYR A 288 -9.66 -12.29 34.82
C TYR A 288 -10.92 -12.87 34.16
N SER A 289 -10.91 -13.01 32.84
CA SER A 289 -11.85 -13.89 32.12
C SER A 289 -11.31 -15.31 32.13
#